data_AF-A0ABD0N4S0-F1
#
_entry.id   AF-A0ABD0N4S0-F1
#
_cell.length_a   1.000
_cell.length_b   1.000
_cell.length_c   1.000
_cell.angle_alpha   90.00
_cell.angle_beta   90.00
_cell.angle_gamma   90.00
#
_symmetry.space_group_name_H-M   'P 1'
#
loop_
_entity.id
_entity.type
_entity.pdbx_description
1 polymer ?
#
loop_
_entity_poly.entity_id
_entity_poly.type
_entity_poly.pdbx_seq_one_letter_code
_entity_poly.pdbx_strand_id
1 'polypeptide(L)'
;DFTVFMPSSFHIMLQTTFGLQVQVQLVPLMQVYITVDQRFQGNTCGICGNFNKVLLDELMTPQGVVEGTPVSFANAWKAQSNCPDRTERMDDPCSYSSDS
;
A
#
# COMPACT_ATOMS: atom_id res chain seq x y z
N ASP A 1 13.19 13.79 13.91
CA ASP A 1 12.01 13.96 14.79
C ASP A 1 10.74 13.57 14.09
N PHE A 2 9.78 13.10 14.88
CA PHE A 2 8.44 12.77 14.44
C PHE A 2 7.43 13.16 15.52
N THR A 3 6.20 13.44 15.11
CA THR A 3 5.08 13.77 15.97
C THR A 3 3.93 12.82 15.67
N VAL A 4 3.34 12.25 16.72
CA VAL A 4 2.11 11.46 16.62
C VAL A 4 1.01 12.19 17.38
N PHE A 5 -0.14 12.38 16.76
CA PHE A 5 -1.30 13.00 17.40
C PHE A 5 -2.62 12.42 16.90
N MET A 6 -3.67 12.58 17.71
CA MET A 6 -5.02 12.12 17.38
C MET A 6 -5.94 13.34 17.26
N PRO A 7 -6.23 13.84 16.05
CA PRO A 7 -7.12 14.99 15.87
C PRO A 7 -8.59 14.67 16.16
N SER A 8 -8.95 13.38 16.20
CA SER A 8 -10.28 12.90 16.60
C SER A 8 -10.16 11.49 17.18
N SER A 9 -11.25 10.94 17.71
CA SER A 9 -11.32 9.55 18.18
C SER A 9 -11.13 8.49 17.08
N PHE A 10 -11.22 8.89 15.80
CA PHE A 10 -11.18 7.96 14.67
C PHE A 10 -9.96 8.14 13.77
N HIS A 11 -9.07 9.08 14.08
CA HIS A 11 -7.92 9.42 13.25
C HIS A 11 -6.65 9.49 14.08
N ILE A 12 -5.59 8.87 13.58
CA ILE A 12 -4.23 8.99 14.10
C ILE A 12 -3.37 9.58 12.99
N MET A 13 -2.58 10.61 13.31
CA MET A 13 -1.67 11.28 12.40
C MET A 13 -0.24 11.10 12.89
N LEU A 14 0.63 10.63 12.00
CA LEU A 14 2.08 10.64 12.15
C LEU A 14 2.64 11.65 11.14
N GLN A 15 3.41 12.60 11.63
CA GLN A 15 4.13 13.56 10.80
C GLN A 15 5.61 13.51 11.13
N THR A 16 6.44 13.55 10.11
CA THR A 16 7.89 13.55 10.26
C THR A 16 8.48 14.82 9.69
N THR A 17 9.60 15.29 10.26
CA THR A 17 10.29 16.48 9.73
C THR A 17 10.91 16.23 8.35
N PHE A 18 11.00 14.97 7.95
CA PHE A 18 11.57 14.54 6.68
C PHE A 18 10.50 14.34 5.58
N GLY A 19 9.27 14.81 5.77
CA GLY A 19 8.30 14.86 4.68
C GLY A 19 7.50 13.58 4.44
N LEU A 20 7.56 12.60 5.37
CA LEU A 20 6.61 11.49 5.43
C LEU A 20 5.45 11.87 6.36
N GLN A 21 4.22 11.63 5.90
CA GLN A 21 3.00 11.72 6.69
C GLN A 21 2.20 10.43 6.55
N VAL A 22 1.68 9.92 7.67
CA VAL A 22 0.79 8.77 7.69
C VAL A 22 -0.48 9.13 8.45
N GLN A 23 -1.63 8.87 7.85
CA GLN A 23 -2.93 8.99 8.47
C GLN A 23 -3.55 7.60 8.58
N VAL A 24 -3.98 7.25 9.80
CA VAL A 24 -4.73 6.02 10.07
C VAL A 24 -6.15 6.42 10.46
N GLN A 25 -7.11 6.09 9.60
CA GLN A 25 -8.54 6.14 9.93
C GLN A 25 -8.95 4.80 10.53
N LEU A 26 -9.68 4.81 11.65
CA LEU A 26 -10.04 3.59 12.40
C LEU A 26 -11.47 3.10 12.12
N VAL A 27 -12.40 4.01 11.81
CA VAL A 27 -13.84 3.73 11.71
C VAL A 27 -14.39 4.36 10.42
N PRO A 28 -15.32 3.72 9.69
CA PRO A 28 -15.92 2.41 9.97
C PRO A 28 -15.04 1.20 9.61
N LEU A 29 -14.03 1.41 8.78
CA LEU A 29 -13.02 0.41 8.42
C LEU A 29 -11.66 1.05 8.58
N MET A 30 -10.67 0.26 9.00
CA MET A 30 -9.30 0.73 9.11
C MET A 30 -8.75 1.06 7.72
N GLN A 31 -8.31 2.29 7.51
CA GLN A 31 -7.70 2.75 6.26
C GLN A 31 -6.40 3.50 6.59
N VAL A 32 -5.40 3.35 5.72
CA VAL A 32 -4.10 3.98 5.88
C VAL A 32 -3.80 4.82 4.64
N TYR A 33 -3.44 6.07 4.85
CA TYR A 33 -3.00 7.00 3.82
C TYR A 33 -1.55 7.38 4.08
N ILE A 34 -0.72 7.31 3.04
CA ILE A 34 0.70 7.65 3.10
C ILE A 34 0.95 8.78 2.11
N THR A 35 1.52 9.87 2.59
CA THR A 35 1.95 11.01 1.77
C THR A 35 3.44 11.22 1.97
N VAL A 36 4.17 11.34 0.87
CA VAL A 36 5.61 11.63 0.88
C VAL A 36 5.91 12.87 0.04
N ASP A 37 6.85 13.69 0.51
CA ASP A 37 7.36 14.83 -0.26
C ASP A 37 7.97 14.40 -1.60
N GLN A 38 7.95 15.30 -2.59
CA GLN A 38 8.50 15.05 -3.93
C GLN A 38 9.98 14.62 -3.93
N ARG A 39 10.74 14.94 -2.88
CA ARG A 39 12.14 14.49 -2.73
C ARG A 39 12.31 12.97 -2.67
N PHE A 40 11.23 12.23 -2.40
CA PHE A 40 11.20 10.76 -2.45
C PHE A 40 10.90 10.21 -3.85
N GLN A 41 10.70 11.05 -4.87
CA GLN A 41 10.44 10.61 -6.24
C GLN A 41 11.57 9.69 -6.73
N GLY A 42 11.24 8.46 -7.11
CA GLY A 42 12.21 7.43 -7.53
C GLY A 42 13.00 6.78 -6.40
N ASN A 43 12.74 7.12 -5.14
CA ASN A 43 13.45 6.63 -3.96
C ASN A 43 12.54 5.86 -2.98
N THR A 44 11.34 5.48 -3.41
CA THR A 44 10.47 4.57 -2.65
C THR A 44 10.55 3.16 -3.22
N CYS A 45 10.04 2.19 -2.47
CA CYS A 45 9.78 0.84 -2.96
C CYS A 45 8.68 0.21 -2.09
N GLY A 46 8.14 -0.92 -2.53
CA GLY A 46 7.06 -1.61 -1.84
C GLY A 46 5.79 -1.67 -2.66
N ILE A 47 4.70 -2.05 -2.00
CA ILE A 47 3.37 -2.18 -2.62
C ILE A 47 2.78 -0.84 -3.10
N CYS A 48 3.37 0.30 -2.72
CA CYS A 48 3.01 1.63 -3.20
C CYS A 48 3.93 2.13 -4.34
N GLY A 49 4.79 1.27 -4.88
CA GLY A 49 5.65 1.59 -6.01
C GLY A 49 6.91 2.38 -5.66
N ASN A 50 7.62 2.80 -6.71
CA ASN A 50 8.88 3.55 -6.62
C ASN A 50 8.71 5.07 -6.77
N PHE A 51 7.48 5.53 -7.00
CA PHE A 51 7.11 6.94 -7.11
C PHE A 51 7.93 7.69 -8.18
N ASN A 52 8.36 7.03 -9.26
CA ASN A 52 9.14 7.66 -10.34
C ASN A 52 8.28 8.34 -11.43
N LYS A 53 6.94 8.21 -11.35
CA LYS A 53 5.92 8.67 -12.33
C LYS A 53 5.83 7.82 -13.61
N VAL A 54 6.33 6.59 -13.59
CA VAL A 54 6.28 5.63 -14.69
C VAL A 54 5.30 4.52 -14.31
N LEU A 55 4.12 4.51 -14.93
CA LEU A 55 3.10 3.50 -14.61
C LEU A 55 3.50 2.07 -14.99
N LEU A 56 4.44 1.93 -15.92
CA LEU A 56 4.83 0.63 -16.49
C LEU A 56 5.67 -0.22 -15.53
N ASP A 57 6.26 0.36 -14.48
CA ASP A 57 7.13 -0.35 -13.54
C ASP A 57 6.62 -0.32 -12.09
N GLU A 58 5.37 0.08 -11.87
CA GLU A 58 4.74 0.11 -10.53
C GLU A 58 4.66 -1.28 -9.88
N LEU A 59 4.64 -2.35 -10.69
CA LEU A 59 4.67 -3.75 -10.24
C LEU A 59 6.09 -4.32 -10.15
N MET A 60 7.10 -3.48 -9.87
CA MET A 60 8.48 -3.92 -9.69
C MET A 60 8.71 -4.61 -8.33
N THR A 61 9.25 -5.81 -8.36
CA THR A 61 9.59 -6.61 -7.17
C THR A 61 10.87 -6.12 -6.50
N PRO A 62 11.17 -6.55 -5.27
CA PRO A 62 12.46 -6.27 -4.62
C PRO A 62 13.68 -6.78 -5.42
N GLN A 63 13.49 -7.72 -6.34
CA GLN A 63 14.52 -8.27 -7.21
C GLN A 63 14.70 -7.49 -8.52
N GLY A 64 13.95 -6.40 -8.72
CA GLY A 64 14.03 -5.54 -9.92
C GLY A 64 13.30 -6.11 -11.14
N VAL A 65 12.42 -7.10 -10.94
CA VAL A 65 11.61 -7.70 -12.00
C VAL A 65 10.23 -7.05 -11.99
N VAL A 66 9.69 -6.70 -13.16
CA VAL A 66 8.31 -6.20 -13.29
C VAL A 66 7.38 -7.38 -13.50
N GLU A 67 6.42 -7.56 -12.59
CA GLU A 67 5.44 -8.64 -12.65
C GLU A 67 4.27 -8.31 -13.57
N GLY A 68 3.67 -9.36 -14.16
CA GLY A 68 2.52 -9.23 -15.05
C GLY A 68 1.18 -9.10 -14.32
N THR A 69 1.12 -9.45 -13.03
CA THR A 69 -0.13 -9.37 -12.25
C THR A 69 0.08 -8.78 -10.85
N PRO A 70 -0.94 -8.10 -10.29
CA PRO A 70 -0.85 -7.52 -8.94
C PRO A 70 -0.62 -8.57 -7.84
N VAL A 71 -1.17 -9.79 -7.99
CA VAL A 71 -0.99 -10.84 -6.98
C VAL A 71 0.43 -11.37 -6.96
N SER A 72 1.04 -11.61 -8.12
CA SER A 72 2.45 -12.02 -8.20
C SER A 72 3.36 -10.96 -7.58
N PHE A 73 3.13 -9.69 -7.93
CA PHE A 73 3.81 -8.54 -7.32
C PHE A 73 3.67 -8.50 -5.79
N ALA A 74 2.45 -8.61 -5.26
CA ALA A 74 2.21 -8.53 -3.82
C ALA A 74 2.85 -9.71 -3.06
N ASN A 75 2.89 -10.91 -3.65
CA ASN A 75 3.57 -12.08 -3.06
C ASN A 75 5.08 -11.86 -2.94
N ALA A 76 5.71 -11.12 -3.85
CA ALA A 76 7.14 -10.79 -3.78
C ALA A 76 7.48 -9.82 -2.63
N TRP A 77 6.50 -9.05 -2.14
CA TRP A 77 6.64 -8.06 -1.06
C TRP A 77 6.26 -8.58 0.33
N LYS A 78 6.10 -9.90 0.51
CA LYS A 78 5.80 -10.51 1.82
C LYS A 78 6.88 -10.15 2.85
N ALA A 79 6.46 -9.63 4.00
CA ALA A 79 7.37 -9.33 5.11
C ALA A 79 7.91 -10.60 5.80
N GLN A 80 7.15 -11.70 5.75
CA GLN A 80 7.55 -12.99 6.33
C GLN A 80 7.60 -14.06 5.23
N SER A 81 8.71 -14.78 5.16
CA SER A 81 8.95 -15.79 4.12
C SER A 81 8.06 -17.02 4.21
N ASN A 82 7.55 -17.33 5.41
CA ASN A 82 6.64 -18.46 5.65
C ASN A 82 5.18 -18.16 5.32
N CYS A 83 4.83 -16.92 4.97
CA CYS A 83 3.48 -16.61 4.52
C CYS A 83 3.21 -17.31 3.17
N PRO A 84 2.07 -18.01 3.01
CA PRO A 84 1.73 -18.65 1.76
C PRO A 84 1.47 -17.61 0.68
N ASP A 85 1.72 -17.98 -0.58
CA ASP A 85 1.33 -17.17 -1.72
C ASP A 85 -0.19 -17.10 -1.84
N ARG A 86 -0.67 -15.94 -2.31
CA ARG A 86 -2.06 -15.75 -2.71
C ARG A 86 -2.21 -15.97 -4.20
N THR A 87 -3.41 -16.32 -4.61
CA THR A 87 -3.79 -16.50 -6.02
C THR A 87 -4.76 -15.40 -6.44
N GLU A 88 -4.75 -15.07 -7.73
CA GLU A 88 -5.74 -14.20 -8.35
C GLU A 88 -7.15 -14.74 -8.06
N ARG A 89 -8.06 -13.85 -7.68
CA ARG A 89 -9.49 -14.15 -7.55
C ARG A 89 -10.22 -13.36 -8.63
N MET A 90 -10.71 -14.07 -9.64
CA MET A 90 -11.45 -13.47 -10.77
C MET A 90 -12.97 -13.40 -10.53
N ASP A 91 -13.41 -13.86 -9.37
CA ASP A 91 -14.81 -13.84 -8.97
C ASP A 91 -15.30 -12.41 -8.70
N ASP A 92 -16.39 -12.00 -9.35
CA ASP A 92 -17.10 -10.77 -9.00
C ASP A 92 -17.90 -11.02 -7.71
N PRO A 93 -17.63 -10.31 -6.59
CA PRO A 93 -18.44 -10.44 -5.38
C PRO A 93 -19.94 -10.23 -5.61
N CYS A 94 -20.32 -9.38 -6.57
CA CYS A 94 -21.71 -9.09 -6.91
C CYS A 94 -22.40 -10.19 -7.72
N SER A 95 -21.65 -11.14 -8.31
CA SER A 95 -22.29 -12.29 -8.98
C SER A 95 -22.80 -13.35 -8.00
N TYR A 96 -22.38 -13.29 -6.74
CA TYR A 96 -22.81 -14.21 -5.67
C TYR A 96 -23.95 -13.66 -4.81
N SER A 97 -24.30 -12.39 -4.96
CA SER A 97 -25.53 -11.87 -4.37
C SER A 97 -26.72 -12.39 -5.17
N SER A 98 -27.23 -13.56 -4.80
CA SER A 98 -28.63 -13.87 -5.04
C SER A 98 -29.47 -12.85 -4.26
N ASP A 99 -30.38 -12.17 -4.96
CA ASP A 99 -31.27 -11.11 -4.50
C ASP A 99 -31.70 -11.21 -3.03
N SER A 100 -31.63 -10.09 -2.31
CA SER A 100 -32.37 -9.85 -1.06
C SER A 100 -33.55 -8.92 -1.33
#